data_AF-A0A1H7WUU8-F1
#
_entry.id   AF-A0A1H7WUU8-F1
#
_cell.length_a   1.000
_cell.length_b   1.000
_cell.length_c   1.000
_cell.angle_alpha   90.00
_cell.angle_beta   90.00
_cell.angle_gamma   90.00
#
_symmetry.space_group_name_H-M   'P 1'
#
loop_
_entity.id
_entity.type
_entity.pdbx_description
1 polymer ?
#
loop_
_entity_poly.entity_id
_entity_poly.type
_entity_poly.pdbx_seq_one_letter_code
_entity_poly.pdbx_strand_id
1 'polypeptide(L)'
;MNTLRNFYYLRATVAFVWVLLAAVSAAAPAPLVAALLFLYPAWDAMANVIDARRNGGLAVNPGQKFNAVTSTVTAVAIAAAFSLYGNQGGVLVFGIWALLAGAFQLGVGIHRRRLGGQAFMIISGAQSALAGALFCHRALHDAPGIAQLAPYAAFGGFYFLLSALWLTFRKPRVHRAA
;
A
#
# COMPACT_ATOMS: atom_id res chain seq x y z
N MET A 1 21.23 13.62 8.30
CA MET A 1 20.61 12.71 7.31
C MET A 1 19.10 12.90 7.40
N ASN A 2 18.38 13.04 6.28
CA ASN A 2 16.92 13.28 6.33
C ASN A 2 16.19 11.96 6.65
N THR A 3 15.70 11.82 7.88
CA THR A 3 15.04 10.61 8.39
C THR A 3 13.81 10.20 7.55
N LEU A 4 13.07 11.17 7.00
CA LEU A 4 11.90 10.92 6.15
C LEU A 4 12.29 10.42 4.76
N ARG A 5 13.32 11.02 4.14
CA ARG A 5 13.87 10.57 2.86
C ARG A 5 14.31 9.10 2.93
N ASN A 6 15.10 8.76 3.95
CA ASN A 6 15.58 7.39 4.13
C ASN A 6 14.43 6.42 4.42
N PHE A 7 13.39 6.88 5.11
CA PHE A 7 12.19 6.08 5.35
C PHE A 7 11.41 5.79 4.07
N TYR A 8 11.26 6.76 3.17
CA TYR A 8 10.62 6.52 1.87
C TYR A 8 11.44 5.60 0.96
N TYR A 9 12.78 5.68 0.97
CA TYR A 9 13.62 4.68 0.31
C TYR A 9 13.42 3.28 0.87
N LEU A 10 13.32 3.13 2.19
CA LEU A 10 13.03 1.83 2.82
C LEU A 10 11.67 1.29 2.38
N ARG A 11 10.62 2.12 2.39
CA ARG A 11 9.28 1.71 1.94
C ARG A 11 9.26 1.29 0.47
N ALA A 12 9.96 2.03 -0.40
CA ALA A 12 10.10 1.68 -1.82
C ALA A 12 10.86 0.35 -1.98
N THR A 13 11.96 0.17 -1.26
CA THR A 13 12.78 -1.05 -1.32
C THR A 13 11.97 -2.28 -0.92
N VAL A 14 11.27 -2.23 0.22
CA VAL A 14 10.45 -3.37 0.67
C VAL A 14 9.32 -3.67 -0.31
N ALA A 15 8.68 -2.63 -0.88
CA ALA A 15 7.66 -2.83 -1.92
C ALA A 15 8.24 -3.52 -3.17
N PHE A 16 9.40 -3.09 -3.67
CA PHE A 16 10.02 -3.73 -4.83
C PHE A 16 10.56 -5.13 -4.54
N VAL A 17 11.08 -5.40 -3.34
CA VAL A 17 11.43 -6.75 -2.90
C VAL A 17 10.19 -7.64 -2.89
N TRP A 18 9.07 -7.15 -2.36
CA TRP A 18 7.81 -7.89 -2.38
C TRP A 18 7.34 -8.17 -3.82
N VAL A 19 7.41 -7.18 -4.71
CA VAL A 19 7.08 -7.31 -6.14
C VAL A 19 7.94 -8.38 -6.81
N LEU A 20 9.26 -8.37 -6.56
CA LEU A 20 10.19 -9.37 -7.09
C LEU A 20 9.81 -10.76 -6.59
N LEU A 21 9.62 -10.92 -5.27
CA LEU A 21 9.23 -12.20 -4.66
C LEU A 21 7.91 -12.71 -5.21
N ALA A 22 6.90 -11.84 -5.35
CA ALA A 22 5.62 -12.19 -5.95
C ALA A 22 5.77 -12.64 -7.41
N ALA A 23 6.55 -11.93 -8.21
CA ALA A 23 6.76 -12.25 -9.63
C ALA A 23 7.43 -13.62 -9.84
N VAL A 24 8.42 -13.97 -9.02
CA VAL A 24 9.11 -15.27 -9.11
C VAL A 24 8.34 -16.43 -8.45
N SER A 25 7.27 -16.13 -7.73
CA SER A 25 6.48 -17.11 -6.96
C SER A 25 5.23 -17.62 -7.71
N ALA A 26 5.21 -17.59 -9.04
CA ALA A 26 4.03 -17.96 -9.84
C ALA A 26 3.55 -19.41 -9.60
N ALA A 27 4.48 -20.34 -9.32
CA ALA A 27 4.19 -21.75 -8.98
C ALA A 27 4.57 -22.09 -7.52
N ALA A 28 4.55 -21.10 -6.63
CA ALA A 28 4.93 -21.28 -5.24
C ALA A 28 3.94 -22.17 -4.46
N PRO A 29 4.41 -22.92 -3.45
CA PRO A 29 3.53 -23.66 -2.56
C PRO A 29 2.64 -22.72 -1.74
N ALA A 30 1.45 -23.19 -1.36
CA ALA A 30 0.43 -22.38 -0.68
C ALA A 30 0.93 -21.60 0.55
N PRO A 31 1.79 -22.15 1.44
CA PRO A 31 2.31 -21.39 2.59
C PRO A 31 3.11 -20.15 2.19
N LEU A 32 3.88 -20.22 1.10
CA LEU A 32 4.65 -19.08 0.62
C LEU A 32 3.73 -17.98 0.06
N VAL A 33 2.70 -18.36 -0.69
CA VAL A 33 1.68 -17.43 -1.18
C VAL A 33 0.94 -16.76 -0.02
N ALA A 34 0.52 -17.53 0.98
CA ALA A 34 -0.12 -17.02 2.20
C ALA A 34 0.78 -16.00 2.93
N ALA A 35 2.06 -16.34 3.09
CA ALA A 35 3.04 -15.47 3.73
C ALA A 35 3.21 -14.15 2.95
N LEU A 36 3.32 -14.19 1.62
CA LEU A 36 3.44 -12.98 0.80
C LEU A 36 2.19 -12.11 0.89
N LEU A 37 0.99 -12.71 0.78
CA LEU A 37 -0.28 -11.98 0.92
C LEU A 37 -0.42 -11.31 2.29
N PHE A 38 0.02 -11.98 3.37
CA PHE A 38 0.00 -11.44 4.73
C PHE A 38 1.05 -10.33 4.94
N LEU A 39 2.28 -10.57 4.47
CA LEU A 39 3.42 -9.67 4.71
C LEU A 39 3.21 -8.29 4.11
N TYR A 40 2.49 -8.18 2.99
CA TYR A 40 2.25 -6.91 2.33
C TYR A 40 1.48 -5.90 3.21
N PRO A 41 0.24 -6.17 3.66
CA PRO A 41 -0.48 -5.28 4.56
C PRO A 41 0.15 -5.24 5.97
N ALA A 42 0.80 -6.30 6.44
CA ALA A 42 1.51 -6.28 7.72
C ALA A 42 2.68 -5.26 7.71
N TRP A 43 3.47 -5.24 6.63
CA TRP A 43 4.50 -4.23 6.44
C TRP A 43 3.92 -2.83 6.36
N ASP A 44 2.83 -2.65 5.62
CA ASP A 44 2.17 -1.34 5.52
C ASP A 44 1.70 -0.84 6.89
N ALA A 45 1.08 -1.71 7.70
CA ALA A 45 0.67 -1.37 9.06
C ALA A 45 1.86 -0.92 9.91
N MET A 46 2.95 -1.71 9.92
CA MET A 46 4.15 -1.39 10.67
C MET A 46 4.78 -0.08 10.21
N ALA A 47 4.84 0.17 8.90
CA ALA A 47 5.41 1.38 8.35
C ALA A 47 4.57 2.62 8.74
N ASN A 48 3.24 2.56 8.73
CA ASN A 48 2.40 3.67 9.20
C ASN A 48 2.57 3.91 10.73
N VAL A 49 2.77 2.86 11.53
CA VAL A 49 3.10 3.01 12.97
C VAL A 49 4.46 3.66 13.17
N ILE A 50 5.49 3.25 12.43
CA ILE A 50 6.83 3.86 12.49
C ILE A 50 6.77 5.33 12.11
N ASP A 51 6.04 5.66 11.05
CA ASP A 51 5.87 7.05 10.60
C ASP A 51 5.17 7.90 11.67
N ALA A 52 4.05 7.41 12.22
CA ALA A 52 3.35 8.09 13.30
C ALA A 52 4.26 8.31 14.51
N ARG A 53 5.02 7.29 14.95
CA ARG A 53 5.93 7.41 16.10
C ARG A 53 7.03 8.45 15.88
N ARG A 54 7.52 8.61 14.65
CA ARG A 54 8.50 9.64 14.29
C ARG A 54 7.92 11.06 14.25
N ASN A 55 6.59 11.18 14.16
CA ASN A 55 5.87 12.44 14.01
C ASN A 55 4.88 12.72 15.16
N GLY A 56 5.21 12.32 16.40
CA GLY A 56 4.41 12.66 17.59
C GLY A 56 3.37 11.62 18.02
N GLY A 57 3.33 10.45 17.38
CA GLY A 57 2.51 9.30 17.76
C GLY A 57 1.19 9.17 16.98
N LEU A 58 0.47 8.07 17.22
CA LEU A 58 -0.78 7.75 16.51
C LEU A 58 -1.95 8.68 16.87
N ALA A 59 -1.91 9.32 18.05
CA ALA A 59 -2.97 10.21 18.51
C ALA A 59 -3.04 11.51 17.68
N VAL A 60 -1.88 12.04 17.27
CA VAL A 60 -1.78 13.29 16.50
C VAL A 60 -1.73 13.04 14.98
N ASN A 61 -1.61 11.78 14.55
CA ASN A 61 -1.54 11.37 13.14
C ASN A 61 -2.74 10.47 12.76
N PRO A 62 -3.96 11.01 12.63
CA PRO A 62 -5.17 10.21 12.41
C PRO A 62 -5.13 9.40 11.09
N GLY A 63 -4.49 9.92 10.04
CA GLY A 63 -4.33 9.19 8.78
C GLY A 63 -3.42 7.96 8.92
N GLN A 64 -2.28 8.12 9.59
CA GLN A 64 -1.35 7.01 9.86
C GLN A 64 -2.00 5.96 10.78
N LYS A 65 -2.76 6.42 11.78
CA LYS A 65 -3.54 5.55 12.66
C LYS A 65 -4.57 4.74 11.88
N PHE A 66 -5.34 5.40 11.01
CA PHE A 66 -6.36 4.73 10.20
C PHE A 66 -5.76 3.68 9.27
N ASN A 67 -4.66 4.00 8.58
CA ASN A 67 -3.96 3.04 7.72
C ASN A 67 -3.37 1.89 8.53
N ALA A 68 -2.72 2.16 9.66
CA ALA A 68 -2.17 1.12 10.52
C ALA A 68 -3.23 0.12 10.99
N VAL A 69 -4.38 0.61 11.44
CA VAL A 69 -5.51 -0.23 11.86
C VAL A 69 -6.07 -1.02 10.68
N THR A 70 -6.38 -0.34 9.57
CA THR A 70 -6.97 -0.98 8.38
C THR A 70 -6.05 -2.07 7.83
N SER A 71 -4.75 -1.78 7.69
CA SER A 71 -3.78 -2.75 7.17
C SER A 71 -3.54 -3.90 8.15
N THR A 72 -3.62 -3.68 9.47
CA THR A 72 -3.59 -4.77 10.46
C THR A 72 -4.80 -5.68 10.33
N VAL A 73 -6.00 -5.11 10.24
CA VAL A 73 -7.25 -5.86 10.05
C VAL A 73 -7.20 -6.63 8.74
N THR A 74 -6.74 -6.03 7.64
CA THR A 74 -6.57 -6.70 6.34
C THR A 74 -5.59 -7.87 6.45
N ALA A 75 -4.44 -7.71 7.12
CA ALA A 75 -3.48 -8.80 7.28
C ALA A 75 -4.09 -10.01 8.01
N VAL A 76 -4.80 -9.76 9.11
CA VAL A 76 -5.51 -10.82 9.87
C VAL A 76 -6.63 -11.45 9.03
N ALA A 77 -7.41 -10.64 8.34
CA ALA A 77 -8.49 -11.11 7.48
C ALA A 77 -7.97 -11.96 6.30
N ILE A 78 -6.84 -11.58 5.70
CA ILE A 78 -6.16 -12.39 4.67
C ILE A 78 -5.73 -13.73 5.26
N ALA A 79 -5.10 -13.76 6.43
CA ALA A 79 -4.65 -15.00 7.04
C ALA A 79 -5.83 -15.94 7.34
N ALA A 80 -6.93 -15.40 7.87
CA ALA A 80 -8.15 -16.17 8.13
C ALA A 80 -8.80 -16.66 6.83
N ALA A 81 -9.03 -15.77 5.86
CA ALA A 81 -9.67 -16.12 4.60
C ALA A 81 -8.83 -17.09 3.76
N PHE A 82 -7.50 -16.97 3.80
CA PHE A 82 -6.61 -17.92 3.13
C PHE A 82 -6.65 -19.29 3.79
N SER A 83 -6.72 -19.34 5.13
CA SER A 83 -6.80 -20.61 5.86
C SER A 83 -8.12 -21.35 5.58
N LEU A 84 -9.21 -20.62 5.35
CA LEU A 84 -10.54 -21.18 5.10
C LEU A 84 -10.80 -21.50 3.62
N TYR A 85 -10.32 -20.64 2.71
CA TYR A 85 -10.69 -20.65 1.29
C TYR A 85 -9.49 -20.59 0.34
N GLY A 86 -8.26 -20.79 0.84
CA GLY A 86 -7.03 -20.77 0.05
C GLY A 86 -6.77 -19.42 -0.63
N ASN A 87 -6.10 -19.47 -1.78
CA ASN A 87 -5.72 -18.26 -2.52
C ASN A 87 -6.93 -17.38 -2.88
N GLN A 88 -8.08 -17.98 -3.22
CA GLN A 88 -9.30 -17.25 -3.54
C GLN A 88 -9.73 -16.33 -2.39
N GLY A 89 -9.78 -16.86 -1.17
CA GLY A 89 -10.13 -16.07 0.01
C GLY A 89 -9.15 -14.93 0.30
N GLY A 90 -7.84 -15.24 0.24
CA GLY A 90 -6.79 -14.23 0.47
C GLY A 90 -6.84 -13.09 -0.55
N VAL A 91 -6.98 -13.42 -1.84
CA VAL A 91 -7.09 -12.43 -2.92
C VAL A 91 -8.38 -11.63 -2.82
N LEU A 92 -9.51 -12.24 -2.44
CA LEU A 92 -10.77 -11.52 -2.27
C LEU A 92 -10.64 -10.43 -1.21
N VAL A 93 -10.08 -10.76 -0.03
CA VAL A 93 -9.85 -9.77 1.04
C VAL A 93 -8.90 -8.67 0.58
N PHE A 94 -7.82 -9.03 -0.11
CA PHE A 94 -6.89 -8.06 -0.71
C PHE A 94 -7.61 -7.12 -1.68
N GLY A 95 -8.47 -7.66 -2.55
CA GLY A 95 -9.26 -6.91 -3.52
C GLY A 95 -10.24 -5.96 -2.85
N ILE A 96 -10.97 -6.41 -1.82
CA ILE A 96 -11.91 -5.57 -1.05
C ILE A 96 -11.17 -4.40 -0.42
N TRP A 97 -10.02 -4.67 0.21
CA TRP A 97 -9.19 -3.63 0.81
C TRP A 97 -8.72 -2.61 -0.24
N ALA A 98 -8.17 -3.06 -1.38
CA ALA A 98 -7.71 -2.18 -2.45
C ALA A 98 -8.85 -1.34 -3.05
N LEU A 99 -10.04 -1.95 -3.19
CA LEU A 99 -11.25 -1.27 -3.68
C LEU A 99 -11.68 -0.15 -2.74
N LEU A 100 -11.84 -0.47 -1.46
CA LEU A 100 -12.31 0.49 -0.44
C LEU A 100 -11.29 1.60 -0.21
N ALA A 101 -9.99 1.26 -0.09
CA ALA A 101 -8.93 2.24 0.05
C ALA A 101 -8.86 3.18 -1.17
N GLY A 102 -8.96 2.60 -2.38
CA GLY A 102 -8.97 3.36 -3.63
C GLY A 102 -10.19 4.27 -3.76
N ALA A 103 -11.38 3.78 -3.44
CA ALA A 103 -12.61 4.56 -3.48
C ALA A 103 -12.58 5.71 -2.47
N PHE A 104 -12.07 5.48 -1.26
CA PHE A 104 -11.89 6.54 -0.27
C PHE A 104 -10.88 7.59 -0.74
N GLN A 105 -9.71 7.16 -1.23
CA GLN A 105 -8.68 8.06 -1.76
C GLN A 105 -9.22 8.89 -2.94
N LEU A 106 -9.98 8.26 -3.83
CA LEU A 106 -10.65 8.92 -4.95
C LEU A 106 -11.66 9.95 -4.46
N GLY A 107 -12.54 9.58 -3.53
CA GLY A 107 -13.56 10.47 -2.97
C GLY A 107 -12.96 11.70 -2.28
N VAL A 108 -11.94 11.51 -1.45
CA VAL A 108 -11.23 12.62 -0.80
C VAL A 108 -10.49 13.48 -1.84
N GLY A 109 -9.84 12.87 -2.82
CA GLY A 109 -9.15 13.59 -3.90
C GLY A 109 -10.11 14.47 -4.71
N ILE A 110 -11.29 13.94 -5.07
CA ILE A 110 -12.35 14.68 -5.76
C ILE A 110 -12.87 15.82 -4.89
N HIS A 111 -13.16 15.56 -3.61
CA HIS A 111 -13.67 16.57 -2.68
C HIS A 111 -12.67 17.72 -2.49
N ARG A 112 -11.37 17.41 -2.45
CA ARG A 112 -10.30 18.38 -2.21
C ARG A 112 -9.64 18.92 -3.48
N ARG A 113 -10.17 18.61 -4.67
CA ARG A 113 -9.52 18.89 -5.98
C ARG A 113 -9.08 20.35 -6.20
N ARG A 114 -9.75 21.30 -5.54
CA ARG A 114 -9.44 22.74 -5.62
C ARG A 114 -8.22 23.18 -4.78
N LEU A 115 -7.73 22.34 -3.87
CA LEU A 115 -6.56 22.65 -3.01
C LEU A 115 -5.21 22.45 -3.71
N GLY A 116 -5.20 21.97 -4.96
CA GLY A 116 -3.98 21.68 -5.71
C GLY A 116 -3.31 20.35 -5.31
N GLY A 117 -2.58 19.74 -6.25
CA GLY A 117 -1.83 18.48 -6.03
C GLY A 117 -2.68 17.20 -5.92
N GLN A 118 -4.01 17.31 -5.89
CA GLN A 118 -4.91 16.15 -5.71
C GLN A 118 -5.06 15.26 -6.95
N ALA A 119 -4.58 15.69 -8.12
CA ALA A 119 -4.68 14.90 -9.35
C ALA A 119 -4.02 13.52 -9.21
N PHE A 120 -2.83 13.46 -8.60
CA PHE A 120 -2.15 12.18 -8.34
C PHE A 120 -2.91 11.30 -7.35
N MET A 121 -3.56 11.91 -6.36
CA MET A 121 -4.40 11.20 -5.39
C MET A 121 -5.63 10.61 -6.06
N ILE A 122 -6.29 11.35 -6.95
CA ILE A 122 -7.43 10.89 -7.75
C ILE A 122 -7.01 9.72 -8.65
N ILE A 123 -5.92 9.86 -9.40
CA ILE A 123 -5.42 8.81 -10.30
C ILE A 123 -5.06 7.54 -9.52
N SER A 124 -4.30 7.68 -8.43
CA SER A 124 -3.95 6.56 -7.55
C SER A 124 -5.19 5.89 -6.96
N GLY A 125 -6.16 6.67 -6.49
CA GLY A 125 -7.41 6.15 -5.93
C GLY A 125 -8.23 5.39 -6.95
N ALA A 126 -8.39 5.94 -8.16
CA ALA A 126 -9.09 5.29 -9.26
C ALA A 126 -8.41 3.98 -9.67
N GLN A 127 -7.08 3.98 -9.81
CA GLN A 127 -6.32 2.78 -10.15
C GLN A 127 -6.48 1.70 -9.08
N SER A 128 -6.37 2.06 -7.79
CA SER A 128 -6.55 1.11 -6.69
C SER A 128 -7.97 0.55 -6.65
N ALA A 129 -8.98 1.40 -6.87
CA ALA A 129 -10.37 1.00 -6.92
C ALA A 129 -10.65 -0.01 -8.05
N LEU A 130 -10.16 0.29 -9.26
CA LEU A 130 -10.30 -0.58 -10.42
C LEU A 130 -9.58 -1.91 -10.23
N ALA A 131 -8.34 -1.88 -9.74
CA ALA A 131 -7.59 -3.10 -9.43
C ALA A 131 -8.31 -3.95 -8.37
N GLY A 132 -8.80 -3.32 -7.30
CA GLY A 132 -9.56 -3.99 -6.25
C GLY A 132 -10.83 -4.65 -6.77
N ALA A 133 -11.63 -3.93 -7.59
CA ALA A 133 -12.82 -4.49 -8.22
C ALA A 133 -12.49 -5.70 -9.10
N LEU A 134 -11.42 -5.62 -9.90
CA LEU A 134 -10.97 -6.72 -10.75
C LEU A 134 -10.51 -7.93 -9.92
N PHE A 135 -9.78 -7.70 -8.83
CA PHE A 135 -9.36 -8.77 -7.91
C PHE A 135 -10.55 -9.42 -7.23
N CYS A 136 -11.53 -8.64 -6.75
CA CYS A 136 -12.77 -9.19 -6.18
C CYS A 136 -13.50 -10.07 -7.19
N HIS A 137 -13.69 -9.58 -8.42
CA HIS A 137 -14.37 -10.33 -9.46
C HIS A 137 -13.63 -11.64 -9.77
N ARG A 138 -12.31 -11.57 -10.01
CA ARG A 138 -11.52 -12.75 -10.33
C ARG A 138 -11.41 -13.73 -9.17
N ALA A 139 -11.33 -13.26 -7.93
CA ALA A 139 -11.28 -14.13 -6.76
C ALA A 139 -12.47 -15.09 -6.65
N LEU A 140 -13.63 -14.71 -7.17
CA LEU A 140 -14.86 -15.51 -7.19
C LEU A 140 -14.95 -16.50 -8.37
N HIS A 141 -14.05 -16.40 -9.36
CA HIS A 141 -14.09 -17.21 -10.57
C HIS A 141 -12.76 -17.93 -10.82
N ASP A 142 -11.71 -17.17 -11.12
CA ASP A 142 -10.36 -17.65 -11.41
C ASP A 142 -9.37 -16.75 -10.67
N ALA A 143 -9.06 -17.11 -9.42
CA ALA A 143 -8.31 -16.22 -8.56
C ALA A 143 -6.90 -16.01 -9.09
N PRO A 144 -6.47 -14.75 -9.27
CA PRO A 144 -5.12 -14.47 -9.71
C PRO A 144 -4.10 -15.05 -8.74
N GLY A 145 -3.00 -15.57 -9.28
CA GLY A 145 -1.82 -15.88 -8.49
C GLY A 145 -1.17 -14.61 -7.93
N ILE A 146 -0.21 -14.81 -7.01
CA ILE A 146 0.49 -13.72 -6.34
C ILE A 146 1.24 -12.79 -7.31
N ALA A 147 1.76 -13.34 -8.42
CA ALA A 147 2.45 -12.58 -9.45
C ALA A 147 1.55 -11.52 -10.10
N GLN A 148 0.27 -11.82 -10.29
CA GLN A 148 -0.70 -10.90 -10.88
C GLN A 148 -1.08 -9.75 -9.93
N LEU A 149 -0.75 -9.83 -8.63
CA LEU A 149 -0.89 -8.73 -7.67
C LEU A 149 0.34 -7.80 -7.68
N ALA A 150 1.46 -8.24 -8.25
CA ALA A 150 2.71 -7.48 -8.27
C ALA A 150 2.58 -6.08 -8.91
N PRO A 151 1.87 -5.89 -10.04
CA PRO A 151 1.69 -4.56 -10.62
C PRO A 151 1.04 -3.57 -9.65
N TYR A 152 0.06 -4.02 -8.84
CA TYR A 152 -0.59 -3.18 -7.83
C TYR A 152 0.42 -2.66 -6.80
N ALA A 153 1.25 -3.55 -6.25
CA ALA A 153 2.28 -3.19 -5.28
C ALA A 153 3.40 -2.32 -5.88
N ALA A 154 3.73 -2.54 -7.16
CA ALA A 154 4.75 -1.77 -7.87
C ALA A 154 4.40 -0.27 -7.93
N PHE A 155 3.14 0.08 -8.11
CA PHE A 155 2.71 1.48 -8.06
C PHE A 155 2.93 2.12 -6.69
N GLY A 156 2.64 1.39 -5.60
CA GLY A 156 2.93 1.86 -4.25
C GLY A 156 4.43 2.13 -4.04
N GLY A 157 5.28 1.18 -4.45
CA GLY A 157 6.74 1.33 -4.40
C GLY A 157 7.24 2.51 -5.24
N PHE A 158 6.68 2.70 -6.43
CA PHE A 158 6.98 3.82 -7.31
C PHE A 158 6.67 5.19 -6.67
N TYR A 159 5.51 5.34 -6.02
CA TYR A 159 5.17 6.60 -5.33
C TYR A 159 6.09 6.90 -4.15
N PHE A 160 6.50 5.88 -3.37
CA PHE A 160 7.51 6.07 -2.32
C PHE A 160 8.88 6.46 -2.89
N LEU A 161 9.29 5.85 -4.00
CA LEU A 161 10.54 6.18 -4.66
C LEU A 161 10.53 7.63 -5.17
N LEU A 162 9.46 8.06 -5.85
CA LEU A 162 9.31 9.45 -6.30
C LEU A 162 9.40 10.43 -5.12
N SER A 163 8.73 10.12 -4.02
CA SER A 163 8.77 10.95 -2.80
C SER A 163 10.19 11.02 -2.21
N ALA A 164 10.93 9.91 -2.21
CA ALA A 164 12.31 9.86 -1.75
C ALA A 164 13.26 10.66 -2.65
N LEU A 165 13.14 10.51 -3.97
CA LEU A 165 13.93 11.26 -4.96
C LEU A 165 13.63 12.76 -4.87
N TRP A 166 12.36 13.13 -4.73
CA TRP A 166 11.97 14.52 -4.51
C TRP A 166 12.66 15.12 -3.28
N LEU A 167 12.65 14.41 -2.15
CA LEU A 167 13.36 14.86 -0.92
C LEU A 167 14.89 14.84 -1.04
N THR A 168 15.44 14.12 -2.01
CA THR A 168 16.88 14.04 -2.27
C THR A 168 17.35 15.24 -3.10
N PHE A 169 16.59 15.61 -4.13
CA PHE A 169 16.98 16.66 -5.07
C PHE A 169 16.40 18.04 -4.75
N ARG A 170 15.41 18.13 -3.85
CA ARG A 170 14.87 19.43 -3.43
C ARG A 170 15.93 20.20 -2.64
N LYS A 171 16.35 21.36 -3.17
CA LYS A 171 17.25 22.28 -2.47
C LYS A 171 16.65 22.67 -1.11
N PRO A 172 17.42 22.66 0.00
CA PRO A 172 16.97 23.22 1.26
C PRO A 172 16.52 24.66 1.04
N ARG A 173 15.31 25.02 1.47
CA ARG A 173 14.95 26.43 1.56
C ARG A 173 15.82 27.02 2.66
N VAL A 174 16.77 27.88 2.29
CA VAL A 174 17.45 28.74 3.24
C VAL A 174 16.37 29.67 3.79
N HIS A 175 15.88 29.40 5.00
CA HIS A 175 15.17 30.43 5.74
C HIS A 175 16.22 31.51 6.04
N ARG A 176 16.21 32.60 5.27
CA ARG A 176 16.81 33.85 5.71
C ARG A 176 15.96 34.28 6.91
N ALA A 177 16.50 34.11 8.11
CA ALA A 177 16.06 34.88 9.26
C ALA A 177 16.29 36.35 8.91
N ALA A 178 15.21 37.12 8.91
CA ALA A 178 15.26 38.58 8.94
C ALA A 178 15.34 39.02 10.41
#